data_AF-A0A4Q3W1B1-F1
#
_entry.id   AF-A0A4Q3W1B1-F1
#
_cell.length_a   1.000
_cell.length_b   1.000
_cell.length_c   1.000
_cell.angle_alpha   90.00
_cell.angle_beta   90.00
_cell.angle_gamma   90.00
#
_symmetry.space_group_name_H-M   'P 1'
#
loop_
_entity.id
_entity.type
_entity.pdbx_description
1 polymer ?
#
loop_
_entity_poly.entity_id
_entity_poly.type
_entity_poly.pdbx_seq_one_letter_code
_entity_poly.pdbx_strand_id
1 'polypeptide(L)'
;MYEALYQYLILHRQVNIPGVGTFLLERKPADIDFTNRVVNPPSYSVALHHGNDEAPPRQFNWLADALDMPEGDVIDRFNDFVANLRNDILSGKKMQWKGVGILSKGLAGEIRFEATMKDTAAGEPVPATKVLREKAAHTVRVGEDEKTSEEMIEFLNPAEKKKSYEWVMTLIVAVLALIFLAWHFMQNGLNTPTGSQQKVSPKQEEPTYKTPQ
;
A
#
# COMPACT_ATOMS: atom_id res chain seq x y z
N MET A 1 -33.75 26.74 -26.36
CA MET A 1 -34.18 25.78 -25.33
C MET A 1 -33.08 24.78 -24.99
N TYR A 2 -32.54 24.00 -25.95
CA TYR A 2 -31.45 23.04 -25.67
C TYR A 2 -30.25 23.61 -24.91
N GLU A 3 -29.79 24.81 -25.28
CA GLU A 3 -28.65 25.46 -24.61
C GLU A 3 -28.97 25.85 -23.17
N ALA A 4 -30.14 26.45 -22.93
CA ALA A 4 -30.59 26.81 -21.59
C ALA A 4 -30.77 25.57 -20.69
N LEU A 5 -31.38 24.50 -21.21
CA LEU A 5 -31.52 23.24 -20.48
C LEU A 5 -30.16 22.58 -20.20
N TYR A 6 -29.20 22.68 -21.12
CA TYR A 6 -27.84 22.20 -20.90
C TYR A 6 -27.17 22.97 -19.76
N GLN A 7 -27.23 24.29 -19.78
CA GLN A 7 -26.67 25.12 -18.72
C GLN A 7 -27.35 24.86 -17.37
N TYR A 8 -28.68 24.69 -17.34
CA TYR A 8 -29.42 24.29 -16.14
C TYR A 8 -28.94 22.93 -15.62
N LEU A 9 -28.80 21.92 -16.48
CA LEU A 9 -28.31 20.59 -16.12
C LEU A 9 -26.91 20.65 -15.49
N ILE A 10 -25.99 21.45 -16.03
CA ILE A 10 -24.64 21.59 -15.47
C ILE A 10 -24.67 22.28 -14.10
N LEU A 11 -25.49 23.32 -13.93
CA LEU A 11 -25.56 24.09 -12.69
C LEU A 11 -26.28 23.34 -11.56
N HIS A 12 -27.38 22.67 -11.89
CA HIS A 12 -28.28 22.03 -10.93
C HIS A 12 -28.12 20.51 -10.86
N ARG A 13 -27.29 19.91 -11.72
CA ARG A 13 -27.02 18.47 -11.85
C ARG A 13 -28.22 17.60 -12.21
N GLN A 14 -29.36 18.22 -12.47
CA GLN A 14 -30.61 17.56 -12.81
C GLN A 14 -31.44 18.47 -13.70
N VAL A 15 -32.05 17.91 -14.73
CA VAL A 15 -33.12 18.57 -15.49
C VAL A 15 -34.23 17.57 -15.76
N ASN A 16 -35.46 17.99 -15.53
CA ASN A 16 -36.61 17.14 -15.77
C ASN A 16 -37.31 17.55 -17.08
N ILE A 17 -37.55 16.57 -17.95
CA ILE A 17 -38.24 16.74 -19.23
C ILE A 17 -39.45 15.79 -19.23
N PRO A 18 -40.65 16.29 -18.92
CA PRO A 18 -41.87 15.46 -18.88
C PRO A 18 -42.06 14.65 -20.16
N GLY A 19 -42.47 13.39 -20.04
CA GLY A 19 -42.64 12.49 -21.18
C GLY A 19 -41.34 11.99 -21.85
N VAL A 20 -40.16 12.48 -21.45
CA VAL A 20 -38.84 11.96 -21.85
C VAL A 20 -38.15 11.28 -20.67
N GLY A 21 -38.09 11.99 -19.53
CA GLY A 21 -37.47 11.55 -18.29
C GLY A 21 -36.61 12.62 -17.65
N THR A 22 -35.93 12.23 -16.58
CA THR A 22 -35.03 13.09 -15.82
C THR A 22 -33.60 12.81 -16.23
N PHE A 23 -32.88 13.85 -16.67
CA PHE A 23 -31.45 13.78 -16.92
C PHE A 23 -30.70 14.14 -15.64
N LEU A 24 -29.78 13.28 -15.22
CA LEU A 24 -28.94 13.48 -14.04
C LEU A 24 -27.48 13.56 -14.46
N LEU A 25 -26.76 14.52 -13.89
CA LEU A 25 -25.31 14.60 -13.97
C LEU A 25 -24.70 13.77 -12.84
N GLU A 26 -24.33 12.55 -13.17
CA GLU A 26 -23.71 11.61 -12.25
C GLU A 26 -22.22 11.89 -12.13
N ARG A 27 -21.71 11.77 -10.90
CA ARG A 27 -20.28 11.87 -10.60
C ARG A 27 -19.77 10.50 -10.20
N LYS A 28 -18.83 9.97 -10.96
CA LYS A 28 -18.01 8.84 -10.56
C LYS A 28 -16.86 9.34 -9.67
N PRO A 29 -16.67 8.79 -8.48
CA PRO A 29 -15.57 9.18 -7.61
C PRO A 29 -14.22 8.83 -8.23
N ALA A 30 -13.16 9.46 -7.70
CA ALA A 30 -11.79 9.07 -8.01
C ALA A 30 -11.56 7.62 -7.58
N ASP A 31 -10.77 6.90 -8.35
CA ASP A 31 -10.50 5.48 -8.13
C ASP A 31 -9.02 5.16 -8.34
N ILE A 32 -8.50 4.15 -7.62
CA ILE A 32 -7.10 3.75 -7.70
C ILE A 32 -6.96 2.58 -8.67
N ASP A 33 -6.26 2.82 -9.78
CA ASP A 33 -5.85 1.77 -10.69
C ASP A 33 -4.52 1.17 -10.21
N PHE A 34 -4.61 0.02 -9.55
CA PHE A 34 -3.43 -0.72 -9.06
C PHE A 34 -2.55 -1.27 -10.18
N THR A 35 -3.13 -1.59 -11.34
CA THR A 35 -2.40 -2.15 -12.49
C THR A 35 -1.48 -1.08 -13.08
N ASN A 36 -2.04 0.10 -13.31
CA ASN A 36 -1.32 1.22 -13.90
C ASN A 36 -0.61 2.11 -12.87
N ARG A 37 -0.80 1.84 -11.56
CA ARG A 37 -0.25 2.62 -10.44
C ARG A 37 -0.60 4.10 -10.55
N VAL A 38 -1.85 4.39 -10.88
CA VAL A 38 -2.37 5.76 -10.99
C VAL A 38 -3.65 5.90 -10.19
N VAL A 39 -3.89 7.11 -9.70
CA VAL A 39 -5.19 7.53 -9.18
C VAL A 39 -5.91 8.22 -10.33
N ASN A 40 -7.01 7.63 -10.77
CA ASN A 40 -7.89 8.23 -11.75
C ASN A 40 -8.70 9.35 -11.08
N PRO A 41 -8.83 10.53 -11.70
CA PRO A 41 -9.64 11.63 -11.19
C PRO A 41 -11.13 11.25 -11.21
N PRO A 42 -11.98 11.98 -10.47
CA PRO A 42 -13.41 11.80 -10.60
C PRO A 42 -13.85 12.13 -12.04
N SER A 43 -14.84 11.40 -12.54
CA SER A 43 -15.43 11.63 -13.86
C SER A 43 -16.91 11.97 -13.75
N TYR A 44 -17.44 12.58 -14.81
CA TYR A 44 -18.86 12.92 -14.92
C TYR A 44 -19.49 12.25 -16.14
N SER A 45 -20.73 11.81 -15.97
CA SER A 45 -21.57 11.27 -17.04
C SER A 45 -23.00 11.77 -16.90
N VAL A 46 -23.72 11.87 -18.01
CA VAL A 46 -25.16 12.12 -17.96
C VAL A 46 -25.89 10.79 -18.05
N ALA A 47 -26.86 10.58 -17.16
CA ALA A 47 -27.78 9.45 -17.17
C ALA A 47 -29.21 9.93 -17.43
N LEU A 48 -30.00 9.10 -18.12
CA LEU A 48 -31.44 9.32 -18.28
C LEU A 48 -32.18 8.34 -17.36
N HIS A 49 -32.97 8.88 -16.44
CA HIS A 49 -33.91 8.14 -15.63
C HIS A 49 -35.30 8.28 -16.23
N HIS A 50 -35.89 7.14 -16.61
CA HIS A 50 -37.26 7.12 -17.11
C HIS A 50 -38.23 7.47 -15.99
N GLY A 51 -39.15 8.38 -16.29
CA GLY A 51 -40.15 8.88 -15.36
C GLY A 51 -41.01 9.90 -16.07
N ASN A 52 -42.17 10.20 -15.49
CA ASN A 52 -43.06 11.25 -16.00
C ASN A 52 -43.32 12.29 -14.91
N ASP A 53 -42.25 12.65 -14.21
CA ASP A 53 -42.32 13.68 -13.18
C ASP A 53 -42.51 15.03 -13.86
N GLU A 54 -43.23 15.94 -13.21
CA GLU A 54 -43.34 17.32 -13.68
C GLU A 54 -42.05 18.10 -13.40
N ALA A 55 -41.73 19.06 -14.27
CA ALA A 55 -40.59 19.94 -14.04
C ALA A 55 -40.86 20.81 -12.80
N PRO A 56 -39.90 20.90 -11.84
CA PRO A 56 -40.12 21.67 -10.62
C PRO A 56 -40.19 23.17 -10.92
N PRO A 57 -40.95 23.98 -10.15
CA PRO A 57 -41.07 25.43 -10.36
C PRO A 57 -39.72 26.16 -10.46
N ARG A 58 -38.72 25.70 -9.69
CA ARG A 58 -37.36 26.24 -9.73
C ARG A 58 -36.72 26.17 -11.12
N GLN A 59 -37.03 25.14 -11.90
CA GLN A 59 -36.54 25.00 -13.27
C GLN A 59 -37.12 26.10 -14.16
N PHE A 60 -38.42 26.39 -14.04
CA PHE A 60 -39.08 27.44 -14.80
C PHE A 60 -38.60 28.83 -14.41
N ASN A 61 -38.46 29.11 -13.10
CA ASN A 61 -37.90 30.38 -12.62
C ASN A 61 -36.50 30.64 -13.19
N TRP A 62 -35.63 29.63 -13.15
CA TRP A 62 -34.29 29.76 -13.70
C TRP A 62 -34.29 29.93 -15.22
N LEU A 63 -35.17 29.20 -15.93
CA LEU A 63 -35.29 29.32 -17.39
C LEU A 63 -35.85 30.69 -17.80
N ALA A 64 -36.75 31.26 -17.01
CA ALA A 64 -37.28 32.61 -17.21
C ALA A 64 -36.16 33.66 -17.12
N ASP A 65 -35.34 33.58 -16.07
CA ASP A 65 -34.19 34.45 -15.89
C ASP A 65 -33.15 34.26 -17.02
N ALA A 66 -32.85 33.01 -17.38
CA ALA A 66 -31.83 32.69 -18.39
C ALA A 66 -32.25 33.07 -19.81
N LEU A 67 -33.55 33.12 -20.10
CA LEU A 67 -34.09 33.44 -21.42
C LEU A 67 -34.63 34.86 -21.54
N ASP A 68 -34.64 35.63 -20.44
CA ASP A 68 -35.21 36.98 -20.34
C ASP A 68 -36.68 37.02 -20.82
N MET A 69 -37.48 36.09 -20.28
CA MET A 69 -38.90 35.96 -20.63
C MET A 69 -39.76 35.78 -19.37
N PRO A 70 -41.04 36.22 -19.39
CA PRO A 70 -41.99 35.91 -18.32
C PRO A 70 -42.14 34.41 -18.11
N GLU A 71 -42.33 33.99 -16.85
CA GLU A 71 -42.45 32.57 -16.47
C GLU A 71 -43.54 31.83 -17.25
N GLY A 72 -44.71 32.46 -17.45
CA GLY A 72 -45.82 31.88 -18.23
C GLY A 72 -45.41 31.54 -19.67
N ASP A 73 -44.78 32.48 -20.37
CA ASP A 73 -44.32 32.29 -21.75
C ASP A 73 -43.24 31.18 -21.84
N VAL A 74 -42.41 31.07 -20.81
CA VAL A 74 -41.37 30.03 -20.70
C VAL A 74 -41.99 28.65 -20.51
N ILE A 75 -43.02 28.54 -19.68
CA ILE A 75 -43.76 27.28 -19.46
C ILE A 75 -44.37 26.81 -20.78
N ASP A 76 -45.07 27.69 -21.50
CA ASP A 76 -45.69 27.36 -22.79
C ASP A 76 -44.63 26.93 -23.82
N ARG A 77 -43.56 27.72 -23.95
CA ARG A 77 -42.44 27.41 -24.86
C ARG A 77 -41.74 26.11 -24.50
N PHE A 78 -41.61 25.80 -23.21
CA PHE A 78 -41.04 24.54 -22.74
C PHE A 78 -41.95 23.36 -23.08
N ASN A 79 -43.25 23.47 -22.83
CA ASN A 79 -44.22 22.42 -23.15
C ASN A 79 -44.27 22.13 -24.66
N ASP A 80 -44.28 23.17 -25.49
CA ASP A 80 -44.20 23.04 -26.95
C ASP A 80 -42.90 22.35 -27.38
N PHE A 81 -41.78 22.74 -26.78
CA PHE A 81 -40.49 22.10 -27.05
C PHE A 81 -40.51 20.61 -26.68
N VAL A 82 -41.05 20.27 -25.52
CA VAL A 82 -41.14 18.87 -25.04
C VAL A 82 -42.04 18.03 -25.94
N ALA A 83 -43.20 18.57 -26.34
CA ALA A 83 -44.11 17.89 -27.25
C ALA A 83 -43.44 17.62 -28.61
N ASN A 84 -42.77 18.63 -29.18
CA ASN A 84 -42.03 18.49 -30.44
C ASN A 84 -40.88 17.49 -30.33
N LEU A 85 -40.09 17.56 -29.25
CA LEU A 85 -38.99 16.61 -28.99
C LEU A 85 -39.49 15.17 -28.92
N ARG A 86 -40.57 14.94 -28.17
CA ARG A 86 -41.17 13.61 -28.05
C ARG A 86 -41.67 13.10 -29.39
N ASN A 87 -42.39 13.93 -30.15
CA ASN A 87 -42.91 13.55 -31.47
C ASN A 87 -41.77 13.20 -32.44
N ASP A 88 -40.71 14.02 -32.47
CA ASP A 88 -39.52 13.75 -33.27
C ASP A 88 -38.90 12.40 -32.91
N ILE A 89 -38.66 12.13 -31.62
CA ILE A 89 -38.07 10.86 -31.19
C ILE A 89 -38.98 9.68 -31.55
N LEU A 90 -40.28 9.77 -31.27
CA LEU A 90 -41.24 8.68 -31.52
C LEU A 90 -41.46 8.40 -33.02
N SER A 91 -41.24 9.40 -33.88
CA SER A 91 -41.22 9.25 -35.34
C SER A 91 -39.99 8.47 -35.86
N GLY A 92 -39.00 8.22 -34.99
CA GLY A 92 -37.75 7.52 -35.31
C GLY A 92 -36.58 8.45 -35.62
N LYS A 93 -36.77 9.77 -35.55
CA LYS A 93 -35.69 10.75 -35.73
C LYS A 93 -34.72 10.66 -34.54
N LYS A 94 -33.42 10.57 -34.84
CA LYS A 94 -32.37 10.68 -33.83
C LYS A 94 -32.12 12.16 -33.53
N MET A 95 -32.29 12.54 -32.27
CA MET A 95 -32.13 13.92 -31.82
C MET A 95 -30.80 14.06 -31.09
N GLN A 96 -29.91 14.87 -31.64
CA GLN A 96 -28.62 15.17 -31.01
C GLN A 96 -28.74 16.41 -30.12
N TRP A 97 -28.56 16.23 -28.82
CA TRP A 97 -28.44 17.32 -27.87
C TRP A 97 -26.96 17.56 -27.57
N LYS A 98 -26.40 18.60 -28.19
CA LYS A 98 -24.98 18.96 -28.07
C LYS A 98 -24.57 19.10 -26.60
N GLY A 99 -23.51 18.37 -26.21
CA GLY A 99 -22.98 18.36 -24.86
C GLY A 99 -23.68 17.40 -23.89
N VAL A 100 -24.83 16.84 -24.25
CA VAL A 100 -25.58 15.89 -23.41
C VAL A 100 -25.53 14.49 -24.00
N GLY A 101 -26.08 14.30 -25.20
CA GLY A 101 -26.20 12.98 -25.80
C GLY A 101 -27.12 12.92 -27.01
N ILE A 102 -27.40 11.71 -27.46
CA ILE A 102 -28.32 11.41 -28.54
C ILE A 102 -29.55 10.71 -27.95
N LEU A 103 -30.72 11.21 -28.32
CA LEU A 103 -32.03 10.63 -28.01
C LEU A 103 -32.57 9.93 -29.25
N SER A 104 -33.12 8.74 -29.07
CA SER A 104 -33.65 7.92 -30.16
C SER A 104 -34.78 7.02 -29.69
N LYS A 105 -35.58 6.52 -30.63
CA LYS A 105 -36.60 5.52 -30.34
C LYS A 105 -35.93 4.18 -30.03
N GLY A 106 -36.22 3.62 -28.87
CA GLY A 106 -35.87 2.27 -28.46
C GLY A 106 -36.75 1.22 -29.13
N LEU A 107 -36.39 -0.06 -28.95
CA LEU A 107 -37.01 -1.17 -29.66
C LEU A 107 -38.43 -1.49 -29.14
N ALA A 108 -38.67 -1.27 -27.85
CA ALA A 108 -39.99 -1.45 -27.24
C ALA A 108 -40.81 -0.15 -27.20
N GLY A 109 -40.38 0.89 -27.93
CA GLY A 109 -41.04 2.19 -27.98
C GLY A 109 -40.66 3.14 -26.85
N GLU A 110 -39.75 2.73 -25.97
CA GLU A 110 -39.11 3.58 -24.97
C GLU A 110 -38.16 4.61 -25.61
N ILE A 111 -37.85 5.68 -24.90
CA ILE A 111 -36.85 6.66 -25.35
C ILE A 111 -35.47 6.18 -24.91
N ARG A 112 -34.60 5.86 -25.86
CA ARG A 112 -33.21 5.48 -25.59
C ARG A 112 -32.31 6.71 -25.60
N PHE A 113 -31.41 6.77 -24.62
CA PHE A 113 -30.41 7.82 -24.50
C PHE A 113 -28.99 7.27 -24.58
N GLU A 114 -28.15 7.93 -25.36
CA GLU A 114 -26.72 7.66 -25.48
C GLU A 114 -25.93 8.91 -25.13
N ALA A 115 -25.26 8.91 -23.98
CA ALA A 115 -24.50 10.05 -23.49
C ALA A 115 -23.32 10.38 -24.43
N THR A 116 -23.15 11.66 -24.78
CA THR A 116 -21.96 12.12 -25.51
C THR A 116 -20.76 12.25 -24.55
N MET A 117 -21.01 12.72 -23.32
CA MET A 117 -20.01 12.77 -22.26
C MET A 117 -20.03 11.46 -21.49
N LYS A 118 -19.18 10.50 -21.91
CA LYS A 118 -18.96 9.27 -21.15
C LYS A 118 -17.67 9.41 -20.35
N ASP A 119 -17.79 9.44 -19.02
CA ASP A 119 -16.67 9.52 -18.09
C ASP A 119 -15.71 10.69 -18.39
N THR A 120 -16.25 11.91 -18.54
CA THR A 120 -15.40 13.09 -18.74
C THR A 120 -14.62 13.35 -17.46
N ALA A 121 -13.30 13.15 -17.51
CA ALA A 121 -12.42 13.30 -16.37
C ALA A 121 -12.37 14.78 -15.92
N ALA A 122 -12.48 15.01 -14.61
CA ALA A 122 -12.37 16.34 -14.02
C ALA A 122 -10.92 16.83 -13.87
N GLY A 123 -9.96 16.06 -14.38
CA GLY A 123 -8.52 16.32 -14.25
C GLY A 123 -7.70 15.24 -14.93
N GLU A 124 -6.43 15.17 -14.58
CA GLU A 124 -5.48 14.18 -15.12
C GLU A 124 -5.19 13.09 -14.09
N PRO A 125 -4.91 11.83 -14.53
CA PRO A 125 -4.45 10.78 -13.65
C PRO A 125 -3.15 11.14 -12.94
N VAL A 126 -3.06 10.86 -11.64
CA VAL A 126 -1.88 11.16 -10.81
C VAL A 126 -1.15 9.86 -10.43
N PRO A 127 0.19 9.78 -10.54
CA PRO A 127 0.91 8.56 -10.16
C PRO A 127 0.74 8.23 -8.68
N ALA A 128 0.46 6.95 -8.39
CA ALA A 128 0.32 6.42 -7.05
C ALA A 128 1.56 5.61 -6.67
N THR A 129 2.43 6.17 -5.82
CA THR A 129 3.58 5.45 -5.25
C THR A 129 3.17 4.76 -3.94
N LYS A 130 3.32 3.43 -3.88
CA LYS A 130 3.14 2.68 -2.63
C LYS A 130 4.25 3.07 -1.65
N VAL A 131 3.88 3.69 -0.53
CA VAL A 131 4.81 3.96 0.57
C VAL A 131 4.96 2.68 1.39
N LEU A 132 6.03 1.92 1.16
CA LEU A 132 6.42 0.83 2.07
C LEU A 132 7.26 1.42 3.21
N ARG A 133 6.77 1.26 4.44
CA ARG A 133 7.57 1.56 5.64
C ARG A 133 8.17 0.25 6.14
N GLU A 134 9.39 -0.05 5.68
CA GLU A 134 10.11 -1.27 6.09
C GLU A 134 10.48 -1.27 7.58
N LYS A 135 10.56 -0.09 8.20
CA LYS A 135 10.92 0.12 9.62
C LYS A 135 9.77 0.70 10.44
N ALA A 136 8.55 0.26 10.17
CA ALA A 136 7.43 0.61 11.03
C ALA A 136 7.36 -0.39 12.18
N ALA A 137 7.83 0.01 13.36
CA ALA A 137 7.62 -0.75 14.59
C ALA A 137 6.12 -0.70 14.93
N HIS A 138 5.40 -1.73 14.52
CA HIS A 138 4.01 -1.91 14.91
C HIS A 138 3.95 -2.67 16.23
N THR A 139 3.11 -2.22 17.15
CA THR A 139 2.79 -2.98 18.36
C THR A 139 2.02 -4.22 17.94
N VAL A 140 2.55 -5.39 18.28
CA VAL A 140 1.95 -6.71 18.04
C VAL A 140 1.63 -7.32 19.39
N ARG A 141 0.38 -7.75 19.56
CA ARG A 141 -0.03 -8.48 20.76
C ARG A 141 0.40 -9.94 20.65
N VAL A 142 1.21 -10.41 21.59
CA VAL A 142 1.69 -11.80 21.68
C VAL A 142 1.18 -12.40 22.98
N GLY A 143 0.06 -13.11 22.92
CA GLY A 143 -0.64 -13.61 24.11
C GLY A 143 -1.32 -12.49 24.90
N GLU A 144 -0.85 -12.25 26.12
CA GLU A 144 -1.33 -11.17 27.00
C GLU A 144 -0.47 -9.89 26.92
N ASP A 145 0.74 -9.97 26.34
CA ASP A 145 1.69 -8.86 26.28
C ASP A 145 1.67 -8.13 24.93
N GLU A 146 1.90 -6.81 24.96
CA GLU A 146 2.16 -5.99 23.78
C GLU A 146 3.68 -5.88 23.55
N LYS A 147 4.17 -6.38 22.42
CA LYS A 147 5.58 -6.31 22.01
C LYS A 147 5.72 -5.61 20.67
N THR A 148 6.88 -5.03 20.40
CA THR A 148 7.12 -4.41 19.09
C THR A 148 7.47 -5.47 18.03
N SER A 149 7.13 -5.20 16.77
CA SER A 149 7.44 -6.10 15.65
C SER A 149 8.93 -6.41 15.53
N GLU A 150 9.79 -5.46 15.90
CA GLU A 150 11.25 -5.61 15.85
C GLU A 150 11.75 -6.60 16.91
N GLU A 151 11.27 -6.49 18.16
CA GLU A 151 11.59 -7.43 19.24
C GLU A 151 11.15 -8.86 18.91
N MET A 152 10.03 -9.04 18.21
CA MET A 152 9.55 -10.36 17.81
C MET A 152 10.40 -10.98 16.69
N ILE A 153 10.87 -10.19 15.72
CA ILE A 153 11.79 -10.66 14.67
C ILE A 153 13.12 -11.10 15.28
N GLU A 154 13.66 -10.34 16.23
CA GLU A 154 14.89 -10.69 16.94
C GLU A 154 14.73 -11.95 17.78
N PHE A 155 13.57 -12.13 18.45
CA PHE A 155 13.28 -13.33 19.22
C PHE A 155 13.15 -14.60 18.35
N LEU A 156 12.56 -14.47 17.15
CA LEU A 156 12.34 -15.59 16.24
C LEU A 156 13.58 -15.95 15.40
N ASN A 157 14.46 -15.00 15.14
CA ASN A 157 15.74 -15.21 14.45
C ASN A 157 16.91 -14.86 15.37
N PRO A 158 17.23 -15.70 16.39
CA PRO A 158 18.43 -15.49 17.18
C PRO A 158 19.63 -15.56 16.23
N ALA A 159 20.35 -14.45 16.11
CA ALA A 159 21.51 -14.34 15.22
C ALA A 159 22.44 -15.55 15.42
N GLU A 160 22.73 -16.27 14.34
CA GLU A 160 23.61 -17.44 14.40
C GLU A 160 24.95 -17.02 15.03
N LYS A 161 25.22 -17.53 16.23
CA LYS A 161 26.49 -17.30 16.93
C LYS A 161 27.62 -17.81 16.04
N LYS A 162 28.37 -16.89 15.43
CA LYS A 162 29.60 -17.20 14.69
C LYS A 162 30.49 -18.02 15.61
N LYS A 163 30.79 -19.27 15.22
CA LYS A 163 31.70 -20.15 15.97
C LYS A 163 33.02 -19.42 16.20
N SER A 164 33.42 -19.25 17.46
CA SER A 164 34.69 -18.59 17.76
C SER A 164 35.83 -19.54 17.39
N TYR A 165 36.80 -19.03 16.61
CA TYR A 165 38.03 -19.75 16.25
C TYR A 165 39.13 -19.56 17.30
N GLU A 166 38.81 -18.97 18.45
CA GLU A 166 39.77 -18.71 19.53
C GLU A 166 40.39 -20.00 20.07
N TRP A 167 39.65 -21.11 20.09
CA TRP A 167 40.17 -22.41 20.50
C TRP A 167 41.28 -22.93 19.57
N VAL A 168 41.27 -22.53 18.29
CA VAL A 168 42.31 -22.93 17.32
C VAL A 168 43.64 -22.27 17.65
N MET A 169 43.62 -21.00 18.07
CA MET A 169 44.83 -20.31 18.51
C MET A 169 45.43 -20.97 19.75
N THR A 170 44.61 -21.36 20.73
CA THR A 170 45.06 -22.09 21.92
C THR A 170 45.72 -23.42 21.55
N LEU A 171 45.14 -24.15 20.58
CA LEU A 171 45.69 -25.43 20.13
C LEU A 171 47.06 -25.26 19.44
N ILE A 172 47.23 -24.22 18.62
CA ILE A 172 48.52 -23.93 17.96
C ILE A 172 49.60 -23.62 18.99
N VAL A 173 49.30 -22.79 19.99
CA VAL A 173 50.26 -22.44 21.06
C VAL A 173 50.67 -23.67 21.87
N ALA A 174 49.71 -24.55 22.19
CA ALA A 174 50.00 -25.79 22.91
C ALA A 174 50.94 -26.72 22.13
N VAL A 175 50.74 -26.86 20.81
CA VAL A 175 51.61 -27.66 19.95
C VAL A 175 53.02 -27.08 19.87
N LEU A 176 53.16 -25.76 19.73
CA LEU A 176 54.47 -25.10 19.71
C LEU A 176 55.24 -25.30 21.03
N ALA A 177 54.54 -25.22 22.17
CA ALA A 177 55.13 -25.47 23.47
C ALA A 177 55.65 -26.92 23.61
N LEU A 178 54.88 -27.90 23.12
CA LEU A 178 55.30 -29.31 23.12
C LEU A 178 56.53 -29.55 22.24
N ILE A 179 56.58 -28.94 21.05
CA ILE A 179 57.74 -29.03 20.16
C ILE A 179 58.98 -28.42 20.83
N PHE A 180 58.83 -27.25 21.46
CA PHE A 180 59.92 -26.60 22.17
C PHE A 180 60.45 -27.46 23.33
N LEU A 181 59.55 -28.04 24.14
CA LEU A 181 59.93 -28.95 25.22
C LEU A 181 60.66 -30.17 24.68
N ALA A 182 60.14 -30.82 23.63
CA ALA A 182 60.78 -31.99 23.03
C ALA A 182 62.20 -31.66 22.51
N TRP A 183 62.35 -30.52 21.83
CA TRP A 183 63.66 -30.05 21.35
C TRP A 183 64.64 -29.77 22.50
N HIS A 184 64.17 -29.07 23.55
CA HIS A 184 64.97 -28.78 24.73
C HIS A 184 65.42 -30.06 25.45
N PHE A 185 64.54 -31.06 25.58
CA PHE A 185 64.88 -32.36 26.16
C PHE A 185 65.91 -33.13 25.33
N MET A 186 65.84 -33.06 23.99
CA MET A 186 66.82 -33.71 23.12
C MET A 186 68.22 -33.10 23.24
N GLN A 187 68.34 -31.78 23.44
CA GLN A 187 69.64 -31.11 23.55
C GLN A 187 70.26 -31.23 24.94
N ASN A 188 69.46 -31.03 25.99
CA ASN A 188 69.98 -30.89 27.35
C ASN A 188 70.04 -32.21 28.13
N GLY A 189 69.42 -33.28 27.61
CA GLY A 189 69.32 -34.57 28.29
C GLY A 189 68.48 -34.50 29.58
N LEU A 190 67.98 -35.64 30.06
CA LEU A 190 67.31 -35.70 31.36
C LEU A 190 68.35 -35.80 32.48
N ASN A 191 68.85 -34.65 32.94
CA ASN A 191 69.58 -34.58 34.21
C ASN A 191 68.58 -34.47 35.36
N THR A 192 67.87 -35.56 35.67
CA THR A 192 67.13 -35.69 36.94
C THR A 192 68.10 -36.22 38.00
N PRO A 193 68.49 -35.43 39.02
CA PRO A 193 69.31 -35.94 40.12
C PRO A 193 68.44 -36.79 41.05
N THR A 194 68.13 -38.01 40.64
CA THR A 194 67.51 -39.02 41.50
C THR A 194 68.61 -39.82 42.19
N GLY A 195 69.02 -39.39 43.39
CA GLY A 195 69.92 -40.14 44.27
C GLY A 195 70.77 -39.25 45.20
N SER A 196 70.71 -39.52 46.50
CA SER A 196 71.54 -38.87 47.53
C SER A 196 73.03 -39.13 47.26
N GLN A 197 73.80 -38.08 46.96
CA GLN A 197 75.24 -38.14 46.71
C GLN A 197 76.09 -37.92 47.97
N GLN A 198 75.61 -38.32 49.15
CA GLN A 198 76.38 -38.15 50.38
C GLN A 198 77.20 -39.41 50.69
N LYS A 199 78.52 -39.36 50.44
CA LYS A 199 79.47 -40.37 50.93
C LYS A 199 79.57 -40.29 52.46
N VAL A 200 79.07 -41.30 53.15
CA VAL A 200 79.24 -41.44 54.61
C VAL A 200 80.65 -42.01 54.87
N SER A 201 81.46 -41.31 55.67
CA SER A 201 82.78 -41.81 56.09
C SER A 201 82.66 -42.77 57.28
N PRO A 202 83.32 -43.94 57.28
CA PRO A 202 83.27 -44.87 58.41
C PRO A 202 83.94 -44.29 59.65
N LYS A 203 83.27 -44.38 60.80
CA LYS A 203 83.83 -44.02 62.12
C LYS A 203 84.72 -45.18 62.59
N GLN A 204 85.98 -44.89 62.87
CA GLN A 204 87.00 -45.84 63.35
C GLN A 204 86.71 -46.24 64.82
N GLU A 205 86.71 -47.53 65.13
CA GLU A 205 86.47 -48.06 66.49
C GLU A 205 87.71 -47.87 67.41
N GLU A 206 87.47 -47.55 68.68
CA GLU A 206 88.51 -47.38 69.70
C GLU A 206 88.97 -48.75 70.27
N PRO A 207 90.28 -49.01 70.41
CA PRO A 207 90.80 -50.30 70.82
C PRO A 207 90.62 -50.61 72.31
N THR A 208 90.08 -51.81 72.54
CA THR A 208 89.94 -52.56 73.78
C THR A 208 91.30 -52.92 74.41
N TYR A 209 91.45 -52.65 75.71
CA TYR A 209 92.53 -53.01 76.66
C TYR A 209 93.78 -52.11 76.81
N LYS A 210 94.02 -51.73 78.08
CA LYS A 210 95.33 -51.39 78.65
C LYS A 210 95.70 -52.43 79.73
N THR A 211 96.57 -53.37 79.40
CA THR A 211 97.60 -53.93 80.32
C THR A 211 98.71 -52.87 80.49
N PRO A 212 99.71 -52.95 81.40
CA PRO A 212 100.07 -53.89 82.49
C PRO A 212 100.28 -53.09 83.83
N GLN A 213 100.81 -53.55 84.97
CA GLN A 213 102.02 -54.28 85.38
C GLN A 213 101.84 -54.72 86.83
#